data_AF-Q7MYP2-F1
#
_entry.id   AF-Q7MYP2-F1
#
_cell.length_a   1.000
_cell.length_b   1.000
_cell.length_c   1.000
_cell.angle_alpha   90.00
_cell.angle_beta   90.00
_cell.angle_gamma   90.00
#
_symmetry.space_group_name_H-M   'P 1'
#
loop_
_entity.id
_entity.type
_entity.pdbx_description
1 polymer ?
#
loop_
_entity_poly.entity_id
_entity_poly.type
_entity_poly.pdbx_seq_one_letter_code
_entity_poly.pdbx_strand_id
1 'polypeptide(L)'
;MKITIRLAGTTEQLALEALQLRASLMWEEDRELLLANPHMIELPIEYITAGYVYIAEQANVILGFCVVLPLSDGNAELDGIFIEPGFWHQGIGKQLVQITLNDLHIYPMDFKMHRGGKGANPREHR
;
A
#
# COMPACT_ATOMS: atom_id res chain seq x y z
N MET A 1 2.45 -3.55 24.56
CA MET A 1 2.64 -4.51 23.45
C MET A 1 3.24 -3.75 22.28
N LYS A 2 4.18 -4.35 21.53
CA LYS A 2 4.95 -3.66 20.48
C LYS A 2 4.25 -3.80 19.13
N ILE A 3 4.17 -2.71 18.36
CA ILE A 3 3.73 -2.73 16.96
C ILE A 3 4.96 -3.04 16.09
N THR A 4 4.79 -3.93 15.12
CA THR A 4 5.80 -4.27 14.13
C THR A 4 5.36 -3.71 12.78
N ILE A 5 6.29 -3.06 12.06
CA ILE A 5 6.05 -2.62 10.68
C ILE A 5 6.78 -3.56 9.75
N ARG A 6 6.10 -4.04 8.70
CA ARG A 6 6.66 -4.92 7.68
C ARG A 6 5.96 -4.74 6.34
N LEU A 7 6.55 -5.26 5.28
CA LEU A 7 5.87 -5.36 3.99
C LEU A 7 4.67 -6.32 4.06
N ALA A 8 3.64 -6.00 3.28
CA ALA A 8 2.49 -6.85 3.08
C ALA A 8 2.86 -8.09 2.24
N GLY A 9 2.22 -9.21 2.54
CA GLY A 9 2.20 -10.40 1.70
C GLY A 9 1.01 -10.39 0.75
N THR A 10 1.12 -11.09 -0.39
CA THR A 10 0.05 -11.18 -1.40
C THR A 10 -1.24 -11.82 -0.87
N THR A 11 -1.13 -12.73 0.11
CA THR A 11 -2.30 -13.35 0.76
C THR A 11 -3.08 -12.38 1.65
N GLU A 12 -2.52 -11.20 1.94
CA GLU A 12 -3.13 -10.20 2.82
C GLU A 12 -3.98 -9.18 2.04
N GLN A 13 -3.95 -9.19 0.69
CA GLN A 13 -4.63 -8.22 -0.17
C GLN A 13 -6.10 -7.97 0.23
N LEU A 14 -6.91 -9.03 0.29
CA LEU A 14 -8.33 -8.93 0.64
C LEU A 14 -8.55 -8.37 2.06
N ALA A 15 -7.66 -8.67 3.00
CA ALA A 15 -7.75 -8.15 4.35
C ALA A 15 -7.43 -6.65 4.40
N LEU A 16 -6.49 -6.19 3.57
CA LEU A 16 -6.11 -4.79 3.44
C LEU A 16 -7.21 -3.98 2.74
N GLU A 17 -7.81 -4.49 1.66
CA GLU A 17 -8.96 -3.87 1.01
C GLU A 17 -10.15 -3.72 1.97
N ALA A 18 -10.44 -4.77 2.73
CA ALA A 18 -11.49 -4.72 3.75
C ALA A 18 -11.18 -3.68 4.83
N LEU A 19 -9.92 -3.52 5.23
CA LEU A 19 -9.50 -2.49 6.20
C LEU A 19 -9.64 -1.09 5.62
N GLN A 20 -9.18 -0.88 4.38
CA GLN A 20 -9.32 0.37 3.67
C GLN A 20 -10.78 0.78 3.56
N LEU A 21 -11.68 -0.14 3.19
CA LEU A 21 -13.12 0.12 3.17
C LEU A 21 -13.63 0.57 4.54
N ARG A 22 -13.30 -0.15 5.63
CA ARG A 22 -13.72 0.24 6.99
C ARG A 22 -13.19 1.62 7.38
N ALA A 23 -11.94 1.94 7.04
CA ALA A 23 -11.32 3.22 7.32
C ALA A 23 -11.95 4.36 6.51
N SER A 24 -12.24 4.14 5.22
CA SER A 24 -12.86 5.13 4.34
C SER A 24 -14.33 5.40 4.70
N LEU A 25 -15.07 4.40 5.19
CA LEU A 25 -16.46 4.57 5.63
C LEU A 25 -16.62 5.52 6.84
N MET A 26 -15.53 5.89 7.51
CA MET A 26 -15.54 6.88 8.58
C MET A 26 -15.68 8.32 8.06
N TRP A 27 -15.40 8.55 6.78
CA TRP A 27 -15.56 9.84 6.12
C TRP A 27 -16.95 9.94 5.49
N GLU A 28 -17.74 10.94 5.90
CA GLU A 28 -19.12 11.10 5.45
C GLU A 28 -19.24 11.27 3.93
N GLU A 29 -18.26 11.93 3.31
CA GLU A 29 -18.21 12.17 1.85
C GLU A 29 -18.10 10.89 1.03
N ASP A 30 -17.31 9.92 1.48
CA ASP A 30 -17.08 8.66 0.77
C ASP A 30 -18.12 7.59 1.15
N ARG A 31 -18.78 7.76 2.28
CA ARG A 31 -19.58 6.70 2.91
C ARG A 31 -20.74 6.21 2.04
N GLU A 32 -21.55 7.10 1.49
CA GLU A 32 -22.71 6.71 0.68
C GLU A 32 -22.27 6.00 -0.61
N LEU A 33 -21.24 6.52 -1.27
CA LEU A 33 -20.70 5.97 -2.51
C LEU A 33 -20.10 4.57 -2.30
N LEU A 34 -19.31 4.41 -1.23
CA LEU A 34 -18.63 3.15 -0.91
C LEU A 34 -19.59 2.09 -0.38
N LEU A 35 -20.65 2.47 0.35
CA LEU A 35 -21.70 1.52 0.75
C LEU A 35 -22.46 0.99 -0.47
N ALA A 36 -22.69 1.83 -1.48
CA ALA A 36 -23.33 1.42 -2.72
C ALA A 36 -22.39 0.60 -3.63
N ASN A 37 -21.08 0.86 -3.56
CA ASN A 37 -20.08 0.27 -4.45
C ASN A 37 -18.82 -0.19 -3.70
N PRO A 38 -18.91 -1.20 -2.81
CA PRO A 38 -17.77 -1.64 -2.00
C PRO A 38 -16.59 -2.17 -2.85
N HIS A 39 -16.88 -2.62 -4.08
CA HIS A 39 -15.88 -3.06 -5.06
C HIS A 39 -15.02 -1.93 -5.64
N MET A 40 -15.30 -0.66 -5.34
CA MET A 40 -14.45 0.46 -5.74
C MET A 40 -13.14 0.52 -4.96
N ILE A 41 -13.08 -0.15 -3.81
CA ILE A 41 -11.83 -0.34 -3.08
C ILE A 41 -11.11 -1.53 -3.71
N GLU A 42 -9.97 -1.24 -4.33
CA GLU A 42 -9.06 -2.24 -4.89
C GLU A 42 -7.64 -1.85 -4.51
N LEU A 43 -6.88 -2.80 -3.97
CA LEU A 43 -5.46 -2.65 -3.73
C LEU A 43 -4.72 -3.48 -4.79
N PRO A 44 -4.09 -2.86 -5.80
CA PRO A 44 -3.42 -3.59 -6.87
C PRO A 44 -2.39 -4.58 -6.32
N ILE A 45 -2.45 -5.84 -6.78
CA ILE A 45 -1.52 -6.88 -6.35
C ILE A 45 -0.07 -6.54 -6.73
N GLU A 46 0.11 -5.76 -7.79
CA GLU A 46 1.37 -5.21 -8.25
C GLU A 46 2.03 -4.33 -7.17
N TYR A 47 1.25 -3.60 -6.37
CA TYR A 47 1.80 -2.76 -5.30
C TYR A 47 2.35 -3.62 -4.16
N ILE A 48 1.67 -4.72 -3.83
CA ILE A 48 2.12 -5.65 -2.80
C ILE A 48 3.38 -6.39 -3.27
N THR A 49 3.34 -6.95 -4.48
CA THR A 49 4.48 -7.70 -5.04
C THR A 49 5.72 -6.83 -5.28
N ALA A 50 5.55 -5.54 -5.58
CA ALA A 50 6.63 -4.59 -5.72
C ALA A 50 7.18 -4.06 -4.37
N GLY A 51 6.57 -4.42 -3.23
CA GLY A 51 7.02 -3.98 -1.91
C GLY A 51 6.63 -2.54 -1.56
N TYR A 52 5.55 -2.02 -2.13
CA TYR A 52 5.07 -0.65 -1.87
C TYR A 52 4.11 -0.56 -0.69
N VAL A 53 3.66 -1.70 -0.17
CA VAL A 53 2.63 -1.75 0.86
C VAL A 53 3.24 -2.17 2.19
N TYR A 54 3.17 -1.28 3.18
CA TYR A 54 3.64 -1.53 4.55
C TYR A 54 2.46 -1.68 5.47
N ILE A 55 2.52 -2.66 6.37
CA ILE A 55 1.49 -2.90 7.37
C ILE A 55 2.03 -2.62 8.77
N ALA A 56 1.14 -2.16 9.65
CA ALA A 56 1.32 -2.16 11.10
C ALA A 56 0.62 -3.38 11.67
N GLU A 57 1.39 -4.26 12.30
CA GLU A 57 0.89 -5.50 12.89
C GLU A 57 1.15 -5.53 14.40
N GLN A 58 0.18 -6.04 15.15
CA GLN A 58 0.34 -6.34 16.57
C GLN A 58 -0.35 -7.66 16.88
N ALA A 59 0.37 -8.59 17.53
CA ALA A 59 -0.18 -9.90 17.92
C ALA A 59 -0.88 -10.62 16.75
N ASN A 60 -0.29 -10.56 15.55
CA ASN A 60 -0.80 -11.17 14.32
C ASN A 60 -2.10 -10.55 13.79
N VAL A 61 -2.43 -9.33 14.25
CA VAL A 61 -3.56 -8.52 13.78
C VAL A 61 -3.02 -7.31 13.04
N ILE A 62 -3.51 -7.10 11.82
CA ILE A 62 -3.23 -5.90 11.04
C ILE A 62 -4.05 -4.74 11.61
N LEU A 63 -3.35 -3.72 12.10
CA LEU A 63 -3.95 -2.51 12.69
C LEU A 63 -4.06 -1.36 11.68
N GLY A 64 -3.33 -1.43 10.58
CA GLY A 64 -3.33 -0.45 9.53
C GLY A 64 -2.26 -0.72 8.48
N PHE A 65 -2.31 0.01 7.38
CA PHE A 65 -1.31 -0.07 6.32
C PHE A 65 -1.16 1.27 5.58
N CYS A 66 -0.08 1.40 4.82
CA CYS A 66 0.12 2.49 3.88
C CYS A 66 0.68 1.98 2.56
N VAL A 67 0.48 2.79 1.53
CA VAL A 67 1.01 2.57 0.19
C VAL A 67 2.02 3.68 -0.10
N VAL A 68 3.23 3.28 -0.46
CA VAL A 68 4.33 4.19 -0.82
C VAL A 68 4.80 3.89 -2.23
N LEU A 69 4.50 4.81 -3.16
CA LEU A 69 4.80 4.65 -4.57
C LEU A 69 6.09 5.38 -4.95
N PRO A 70 7.00 4.77 -5.71
CA PRO A 70 8.16 5.46 -6.27
C PRO A 70 7.73 6.53 -7.27
N LEU A 71 8.40 7.69 -7.22
CA LEU A 71 8.32 8.74 -8.23
C LEU A 71 9.53 8.66 -9.18
N SER A 72 9.39 9.24 -10.37
CA SER A 72 10.41 9.16 -11.43
C SER A 72 11.68 9.98 -11.16
N ASP A 73 11.63 10.87 -10.18
CA ASP A 73 12.74 11.74 -9.75
C ASP A 73 13.56 11.14 -8.60
N GLY A 74 13.29 9.88 -8.21
CA GLY A 74 13.93 9.20 -7.08
C GLY A 74 13.29 9.52 -5.72
N ASN A 75 12.21 10.30 -5.69
CA ASN A 75 11.39 10.48 -4.50
C ASN A 75 10.33 9.36 -4.39
N ALA A 76 9.54 9.39 -3.33
CA ALA A 76 8.38 8.52 -3.15
C ALA A 76 7.19 9.33 -2.63
N GLU A 77 5.99 8.88 -2.98
CA GLU A 77 4.72 9.45 -2.57
C GLU A 77 4.01 8.50 -1.61
N LEU A 78 3.43 9.06 -0.54
CA LEU A 78 2.49 8.34 0.33
C LEU A 78 1.10 8.45 -0.29
N ASP A 79 0.73 7.45 -1.08
CA ASP A 79 -0.54 7.40 -1.82
C ASP A 79 -1.75 7.27 -0.86
N GLY A 80 -1.59 6.50 0.22
CA GLY A 80 -2.65 6.34 1.21
C GLY A 80 -2.18 5.79 2.55
N ILE A 81 -2.92 6.14 3.60
CA ILE A 81 -2.74 5.59 4.96
C ILE A 81 -4.09 5.24 5.56
N PHE A 82 -4.24 3.98 5.95
CA PHE A 82 -5.50 3.43 6.45
C PHE A 82 -5.24 2.73 7.77
N ILE A 83 -5.94 3.15 8.82
CA ILE A 83 -5.86 2.57 10.16
C ILE A 83 -7.22 1.99 10.49
N GLU A 84 -7.25 0.84 11.16
CA GLU A 84 -8.49 0.25 11.65
C GLU A 84 -9.21 1.25 12.58
N PRO A 85 -10.49 1.61 12.33
CA PRO A 85 -11.20 2.65 13.08
C PRO A 85 -11.17 2.48 14.61
N GLY A 86 -11.26 1.23 15.10
CA GLY A 86 -11.18 0.93 16.53
C GLY A 86 -9.84 1.28 17.20
N PHE A 87 -8.80 1.54 16.42
CA PHE A 87 -7.44 1.83 16.88
C PHE A 87 -6.96 3.24 16.51
N TRP A 88 -7.87 4.12 16.07
CA TRP A 88 -7.55 5.52 15.77
C TRP A 88 -7.07 6.29 17.01
N HIS A 89 -6.37 7.40 16.77
CA HIS A 89 -5.79 8.29 17.80
C HIS A 89 -4.76 7.66 18.75
N GLN A 90 -4.28 6.45 18.45
CA GLN A 90 -3.22 5.77 19.22
C GLN A 90 -1.81 5.97 18.63
N GLY A 91 -1.66 6.84 17.63
CA GLY A 91 -0.37 7.14 17.00
C GLY A 91 0.16 6.06 16.06
N ILE A 92 -0.68 5.09 15.66
CA ILE A 92 -0.29 3.98 14.75
C ILE A 92 0.11 4.54 13.39
N GLY A 93 -0.70 5.42 12.79
CA GLY A 93 -0.38 6.00 11.50
C GLY A 93 0.92 6.81 11.50
N LYS A 94 1.21 7.52 12.60
CA LYS A 94 2.49 8.22 12.76
C LYS A 94 3.67 7.25 12.79
N GLN A 95 3.57 6.15 13.54
CA GLN A 95 4.64 5.14 13.60
C GLN A 95 4.87 4.46 12.25
N LEU A 96 3.77 4.15 11.54
CA LEU A 96 3.79 3.56 10.22
C LEU A 96 4.60 4.44 9.25
N VAL A 97 4.24 5.73 9.12
CA VAL A 97 4.95 6.68 8.25
C VAL A 97 6.41 6.84 8.65
N GLN A 98 6.68 7.01 9.95
CA GLN A 98 8.04 7.27 10.43
C GLN A 98 8.99 6.08 10.16
N ILE A 99 8.51 4.84 10.35
CA ILE A 99 9.32 3.65 10.10
C ILE A 99 9.48 3.41 8.59
N THR A 100 8.43 3.59 7.80
CA THR A 100 8.51 3.46 6.34
C THR A 100 9.48 4.48 5.73
N LEU A 101 9.44 5.75 6.16
CA LEU A 101 10.41 6.75 5.70
C LEU A 101 11.84 6.35 6.04
N ASN A 102 12.08 5.83 7.25
CA ASN A 102 13.42 5.37 7.64
C ASN A 102 13.90 4.18 6.79
N ASP A 103 12.99 3.29 6.38
CA ASP A 103 13.30 2.17 5.48
C ASP A 103 13.68 2.68 4.07
N LEU A 104 12.93 3.65 3.52
CA LEU A 104 13.26 4.31 2.24
C LEU A 104 14.60 5.05 2.28
N HIS A 105 15.01 5.57 3.45
CA HIS A 105 16.33 6.17 3.60
C HIS A 105 17.47 5.14 3.58
N ILE A 106 17.20 3.89 3.99
CA ILE A 106 18.17 2.78 3.98
C ILE A 106 18.26 2.16 2.58
N TYR A 107 17.16 2.13 1.84
CA TYR A 107 17.10 1.73 0.44
C TYR A 107 16.99 2.98 -0.45
N PRO A 108 18.10 3.64 -0.84
CA PRO A 108 18.01 4.70 -1.83
C PRO A 108 17.28 4.12 -3.04
N MET A 109 16.17 4.77 -3.40
CA MET A 109 15.28 4.33 -4.47
C MET A 109 15.96 4.50 -5.83
N ASP A 110 17.03 3.73 -6.08
CA ASP A 110 17.69 3.60 -7.37
C ASP A 110 16.88 2.60 -8.20
N PHE A 111 15.73 3.08 -8.68
CA PHE A 111 14.81 2.32 -9.50
C PHE A 111 15.40 2.13 -10.90
N LYS A 112 16.20 1.09 -11.06
CA LYS A 112 16.65 0.67 -12.39
C LYS A 112 15.49 -0.01 -13.12
N MET A 113 14.77 0.78 -13.92
CA MET A 113 13.80 0.30 -14.91
C MET A 113 14.40 -0.88 -15.67
N HIS A 114 13.87 -2.08 -15.45
CA HIS A 114 14.10 -3.18 -16.39
C HIS A 114 13.36 -2.80 -17.67
N ARG A 115 14.12 -2.35 -18.69
CA ARG A 115 13.66 -2.31 -20.07
C ARG A 115 13.24 -3.73 -20.47
N GLY A 116 11.98 -4.06 -20.27
CA GLY A 116 11.27 -5.01 -21.11
C GLY A 116 11.15 -4.38 -22.49
N GLY A 117 12.22 -4.49 -23.28
CA GLY A 117 12.20 -4.05 -24.66
C GLY A 117 11.06 -4.73 -25.39
N LYS A 118 10.16 -3.93 -25.97
CA LYS A 118 9.45 -4.35 -27.17
C LYS A 118 10.52 -4.57 -28.23
N GLY A 119 11.05 -5.79 -28.29
CA GLY A 119 11.71 -6.30 -29.46
C GLY A 119 10.73 -6.16 -30.60
N ALA A 120 11.04 -5.29 -31.55
CA ALA A 120 10.45 -5.34 -32.87
C ALA A 120 10.49 -6.80 -33.33
N ASN A 121 9.37 -7.33 -33.81
CA ASN A 121 9.34 -8.57 -34.58
C ASN A 121 9.40 -8.16 -36.06
N PRO A 122 10.57 -8.20 -36.73
CA PRO A 122 10.66 -7.97 -38.15
C PRO A 122 10.49 -9.33 -38.84
N ARG A 123 9.29 -9.57 -39.37
CA ARG A 123 9.01 -10.54 -40.46
C ARG A 123 9.46 -12.00 -40.22
N GLU A 124 8.52 -12.85 -39.80
CA GLU A 124 8.43 -14.23 -40.31
C GLU A 124 6.97 -14.68 -40.31
N HIS A 125 6.34 -14.69 -41.50
CA HIS A 125 5.64 -15.84 -42.10
C HIS A 125 4.61 -15.38 -43.15
N ARG A 126 5.04 -15.60 -44.41
CA ARG A 126 4.28 -15.82 -45.65
C ARG A 126 3.81 -14.60 -46.46
#